data_AF-A0A843IPK1-F1
#
_entry.id   AF-A0A843IPK1-F1
#
_cell.length_a   1.000
_cell.length_b   1.000
_cell.length_c   1.000
_cell.angle_alpha   90.00
_cell.angle_beta   90.00
_cell.angle_gamma   90.00
#
_symmetry.space_group_name_H-M   'P 1'
#
loop_
_entity.id
_entity.type
_entity.pdbx_description
1 polymer ?
#
loop_
_entity_poly.entity_id
_entity_poly.type
_entity_poly.pdbx_seq_one_letter_code
_entity_poly.pdbx_strand_id
1 'polypeptide(L)'
;MSLLNIPDELTCETSQGKVRFSINGKSTYWICKDDSFLKRIDERNLNPCRLCNHLEKEIEIKNILDDGLDYLNREKYHKAIFNFDEVLYYDWSHGEALFLKSHALFGQRHFVKALRHYRRAVRADSDFTDNDYYRLLLKSSNDERSNFPKLKLNIYAGDEHFTKGEFEKAVESYDKALMNPSKFKEKILSKLLNKKGMALLRLDEFERAYDCFKSSKNEFSNFGQGLCEHELNLNINDDFKRLLDIDKRSQLMQAEVLKESGFAEESLAVCNHLYENHFICDDFYKRLVKIRSDLGKS
;
A
#
# COMPACT_ATOMS: atom_id res chain seq x y z
N MET A 1 -31.54 1.77 10.18
CA MET A 1 -30.68 1.58 8.99
C MET A 1 -31.42 0.68 8.03
N SER A 2 -31.82 1.20 6.87
CA SER A 2 -32.21 0.35 5.75
C SER A 2 -30.96 0.14 4.91
N LEU A 3 -30.28 -0.99 5.11
CA LEU A 3 -29.16 -1.35 4.28
C LEU A 3 -29.76 -1.89 2.97
N LEU A 4 -29.73 -1.07 1.91
CA LEU A 4 -30.56 -1.27 0.71
C LEU A 4 -30.04 -2.39 -0.21
N ASN A 5 -28.81 -2.86 0.00
CA ASN A 5 -28.09 -3.79 -0.88
C ASN A 5 -27.43 -4.94 -0.08
N ILE A 6 -28.13 -5.56 0.87
CA ILE A 6 -27.53 -6.62 1.70
C ILE A 6 -28.11 -8.00 1.36
N PRO A 7 -27.29 -9.07 1.33
CA PRO A 7 -27.77 -10.44 1.09
C PRO A 7 -28.65 -10.91 2.27
N ASP A 8 -29.64 -11.76 2.00
CA ASP A 8 -30.50 -12.34 3.04
C ASP A 8 -29.68 -13.13 4.09
N GLU A 9 -28.47 -13.57 3.75
CA GLU A 9 -27.55 -14.31 4.60
C GLU A 9 -26.83 -13.45 5.66
N LEU A 10 -26.85 -12.12 5.55
CA LEU A 10 -26.29 -11.23 6.59
C LEU A 10 -27.32 -11.03 7.71
N THR A 11 -27.02 -11.61 8.86
CA THR A 11 -27.80 -11.41 10.08
C THR A 11 -27.29 -10.21 10.88
N CYS A 12 -28.21 -9.44 11.45
CA CYS A 12 -27.90 -8.31 12.33
C CYS A 12 -28.57 -8.52 13.69
N GLU A 13 -27.75 -8.69 14.73
CA GLU A 13 -28.20 -8.73 16.12
C GLU A 13 -28.07 -7.33 16.74
N THR A 14 -29.00 -6.94 17.62
CA THR A 14 -28.94 -5.66 18.32
C THR A 14 -29.09 -5.86 19.82
N SER A 15 -28.21 -5.24 20.61
CA SER A 15 -28.23 -5.34 22.07
C SER A 15 -27.63 -4.08 22.69
N GLN A 16 -28.32 -3.49 23.67
CA GLN A 16 -27.84 -2.33 24.43
C GLN A 16 -27.32 -1.16 23.56
N GLY A 17 -27.97 -0.88 22.43
CA GLY A 17 -27.57 0.18 21.51
C GLY A 17 -26.41 -0.16 20.57
N LYS A 18 -25.80 -1.35 20.71
CA LYS A 18 -24.78 -1.89 19.82
C LYS A 18 -25.39 -2.89 18.83
N VAL A 19 -24.66 -3.12 17.75
CA VAL A 19 -25.03 -4.04 16.67
C VAL A 19 -23.93 -5.06 16.43
N ARG A 20 -24.29 -6.25 15.98
CA ARG A 20 -23.37 -7.31 15.59
C ARG A 20 -23.84 -7.91 14.29
N PHE A 21 -22.96 -7.94 13.30
CA PHE A 21 -23.25 -8.51 11.98
C PHE A 21 -22.64 -9.90 11.90
N SER A 22 -23.37 -10.85 11.33
CA SER A 22 -22.87 -12.21 11.10
C SER A 22 -23.30 -12.75 9.74
N ILE A 23 -22.36 -13.37 9.03
CA ILE A 23 -22.58 -14.06 7.76
C ILE A 23 -21.67 -15.28 7.70
N ASN A 24 -22.20 -16.42 7.24
CA ASN A 24 -21.46 -17.68 7.09
C ASN A 24 -20.59 -18.09 8.31
N GLY A 25 -21.09 -17.82 9.52
CA GLY A 25 -20.42 -18.16 10.77
C GLY A 25 -19.31 -17.20 11.22
N LYS A 26 -18.96 -16.17 10.42
CA LYS A 26 -18.11 -15.06 10.86
C LYS A 26 -18.98 -13.95 11.43
N SER A 27 -18.54 -13.34 12.51
CA SER A 27 -19.24 -12.21 13.14
C SER A 27 -18.29 -11.09 13.51
N THR A 28 -18.79 -9.86 13.47
CA THR A 28 -18.09 -8.73 14.10
C THR A 28 -18.11 -8.88 15.63
N TYR A 29 -17.25 -8.12 16.31
CA TYR A 29 -17.51 -7.70 17.68
C TYR A 29 -18.78 -6.81 17.77
N TRP A 30 -19.25 -6.52 18.99
CA TRP A 30 -20.36 -5.60 19.20
C TRP A 30 -19.91 -4.15 18.93
N ILE A 31 -20.40 -3.57 17.85
CA ILE A 31 -20.01 -2.23 17.37
C ILE A 31 -21.13 -1.20 17.55
N CYS A 32 -20.78 0.08 17.55
CA CYS A 32 -21.75 1.17 17.60
C CYS A 32 -22.50 1.30 16.26
N LYS A 33 -23.71 1.87 16.30
CA LYS A 33 -24.51 2.11 15.08
C LYS A 33 -23.91 3.14 14.13
N ASP A 34 -22.94 3.93 14.59
CA ASP A 34 -22.29 4.98 13.79
C ASP A 34 -20.86 4.58 13.36
N ASP A 35 -20.48 3.31 13.53
CA ASP A 35 -19.13 2.80 13.22
C ASP A 35 -18.80 2.90 11.72
N SER A 36 -17.53 3.17 11.41
CA SER A 36 -17.02 3.30 10.03
C SER A 36 -17.26 2.06 9.17
N PHE A 37 -17.37 0.88 9.80
CA PHE A 37 -17.75 -0.39 9.16
C PHE A 37 -19.07 -0.25 8.38
N LEU A 38 -20.06 0.45 8.94
CA LEU A 38 -21.38 0.58 8.33
C LEU A 38 -21.34 1.40 7.05
N LYS A 39 -20.51 2.46 7.01
CA LYS A 39 -20.27 3.21 5.78
C LYS A 39 -19.66 2.33 4.69
N ARG A 40 -18.71 1.45 5.03
CA ARG A 40 -18.01 0.57 4.09
C ARG A 40 -18.90 -0.51 3.48
N ILE A 41 -19.76 -1.13 4.29
CA ILE A 41 -20.66 -2.19 3.79
C ILE A 41 -21.91 -1.65 3.09
N ASP A 42 -22.24 -0.37 3.27
CA ASP A 42 -23.39 0.31 2.64
C ASP A 42 -22.99 1.06 1.34
N GLU A 43 -21.76 0.85 0.84
CA GLU A 43 -21.33 1.46 -0.43
C GLU A 43 -22.08 0.84 -1.62
N ARG A 44 -22.71 1.70 -2.43
CA ARG A 44 -23.45 1.32 -3.66
C ARG A 44 -22.59 0.66 -4.74
N ASN A 45 -21.27 0.55 -4.53
CA ASN A 45 -20.28 0.09 -5.51
C ASN A 45 -19.83 -1.36 -5.27
N LEU A 46 -20.43 -2.07 -4.31
CA LEU A 46 -20.10 -3.47 -4.04
C LEU A 46 -20.67 -4.39 -5.13
N ASN A 47 -19.85 -5.34 -5.59
CA ASN A 47 -20.25 -6.30 -6.61
C ASN A 47 -21.30 -7.29 -6.04
N PRO A 48 -22.55 -7.28 -6.54
CA PRO A 48 -23.63 -8.11 -5.97
C PRO A 48 -23.32 -9.61 -5.99
N CYS A 49 -22.61 -10.09 -7.02
CA CYS A 49 -22.27 -11.51 -7.18
C CYS A 49 -21.21 -12.00 -6.18
N ARG A 50 -20.50 -11.09 -5.50
CA ARG A 50 -19.43 -11.41 -4.53
C ARG A 50 -19.63 -10.72 -3.18
N LEU A 51 -20.83 -10.18 -2.97
CA LEU A 51 -21.19 -9.39 -1.80
C LEU A 51 -21.00 -10.17 -0.49
N CYS A 52 -21.39 -11.45 -0.43
CA CYS A 52 -21.19 -12.27 0.77
C CYS A 52 -19.70 -12.43 1.13
N ASN A 53 -18.85 -12.75 0.15
CA ASN A 53 -17.41 -12.90 0.37
C ASN A 53 -16.76 -11.57 0.79
N HIS A 54 -17.24 -10.45 0.22
CA HIS A 54 -16.78 -9.13 0.61
C HIS A 54 -17.15 -8.80 2.06
N LEU A 55 -18.42 -9.01 2.44
CA LEU A 55 -18.89 -8.79 3.81
C LEU A 55 -18.14 -9.67 4.81
N GLU A 56 -17.89 -10.94 4.50
CA GLU A 56 -17.03 -11.80 5.32
C GLU A 56 -15.64 -11.20 5.54
N LYS A 57 -15.04 -10.64 4.48
CA LYS A 57 -13.70 -10.06 4.57
C LYS A 57 -13.69 -8.74 5.32
N GLU A 58 -14.70 -7.90 5.15
CA GLU A 58 -14.85 -6.66 5.93
C GLU A 58 -15.05 -6.96 7.42
N ILE A 59 -15.81 -8.00 7.77
CA ILE A 59 -15.93 -8.48 9.15
C ILE A 59 -14.57 -8.89 9.70
N GLU A 60 -13.78 -9.62 8.92
CA GLU A 60 -12.44 -10.05 9.32
C GLU A 60 -11.48 -8.86 9.49
N ILE A 61 -11.46 -7.92 8.55
CA ILE A 61 -10.68 -6.68 8.62
C ILE A 61 -11.05 -5.90 9.88
N LYS A 62 -12.35 -5.76 10.16
CA LYS A 62 -12.85 -5.07 11.36
C LYS A 62 -12.37 -5.77 12.64
N ASN A 63 -12.46 -7.09 12.71
CA ASN A 63 -11.99 -7.84 13.88
C ASN A 63 -10.48 -7.67 14.09
N ILE A 64 -9.67 -7.72 13.03
CA ILE A 64 -8.22 -7.49 13.10
C ILE A 64 -7.91 -6.06 13.57
N LEU A 65 -8.65 -5.06 13.09
CA LEU A 65 -8.54 -3.67 13.53
C LEU A 65 -8.83 -3.51 15.02
N ASP A 66 -9.95 -4.07 15.48
CA ASP A 66 -10.38 -3.97 16.87
C ASP A 66 -9.36 -4.66 17.80
N ASP A 67 -8.83 -5.82 17.41
CA ASP A 67 -7.73 -6.48 18.12
C ASP A 67 -6.45 -5.61 18.12
N GLY A 68 -6.14 -4.97 16.99
CA GLY A 68 -5.00 -4.07 16.86
C GLY A 68 -5.13 -2.84 17.77
N LEU A 69 -6.34 -2.31 17.90
CA LEU A 69 -6.68 -1.22 18.79
C LEU A 69 -6.58 -1.62 20.27
N ASP A 70 -7.04 -2.82 20.65
CA ASP A 70 -6.83 -3.34 22.01
C ASP A 70 -5.35 -3.46 22.35
N TYR A 71 -4.53 -3.99 21.43
CA TYR A 71 -3.08 -4.03 21.62
C TYR A 71 -2.46 -2.64 21.76
N LEU A 72 -2.93 -1.66 20.98
CA LEU A 72 -2.48 -0.29 21.06
C LEU A 72 -2.81 0.33 22.43
N ASN A 73 -4.04 0.14 22.92
CA ASN A 73 -4.48 0.63 24.23
C ASN A 73 -3.71 -0.01 25.40
N ARG A 74 -3.21 -1.24 25.21
CA ARG A 74 -2.32 -1.93 26.16
C ARG A 74 -0.84 -1.62 25.95
N GLU A 75 -0.52 -0.62 25.12
CA GLU A 75 0.84 -0.20 24.75
C GLU A 75 1.71 -1.32 24.12
N LYS A 76 1.07 -2.39 23.61
CA LYS A 76 1.74 -3.49 22.91
C LYS A 76 1.93 -3.14 21.44
N TYR A 77 2.70 -2.07 21.19
CA TYR A 77 2.81 -1.43 19.87
C TYR A 77 3.23 -2.37 18.74
N HIS A 78 4.12 -3.34 19.00
CA HIS A 78 4.57 -4.27 17.94
C HIS A 78 3.43 -5.18 17.44
N LYS A 79 2.54 -5.62 18.33
CA LYS A 79 1.38 -6.44 17.95
C LYS A 79 0.32 -5.60 17.25
N ALA A 80 0.09 -4.38 17.75
CA ALA A 80 -0.81 -3.43 17.10
C ALA A 80 -0.36 -3.13 15.65
N ILE A 81 0.92 -2.81 15.45
CA ILE A 81 1.50 -2.56 14.12
C ILE A 81 1.33 -3.77 13.21
N PHE A 82 1.55 -4.98 13.71
CA PHE A 82 1.36 -6.21 12.93
C PHE A 82 -0.09 -6.32 12.42
N ASN A 83 -1.08 -6.17 13.30
CA ASN A 83 -2.49 -6.22 12.91
C ASN A 83 -2.84 -5.11 11.90
N PHE A 84 -2.34 -3.89 12.09
CA PHE A 84 -2.59 -2.81 11.14
C PHE A 84 -1.89 -3.07 9.80
N ASP A 85 -0.72 -3.71 9.79
CA ASP A 85 -0.04 -4.12 8.56
C ASP A 85 -0.82 -5.20 7.80
N GLU A 86 -1.45 -6.14 8.51
CA GLU A 86 -2.34 -7.13 7.89
C GLU A 86 -3.54 -6.46 7.22
N VAL A 87 -4.18 -5.47 7.87
CA VAL A 87 -5.28 -4.71 7.24
C VAL A 87 -4.79 -3.94 6.01
N LEU A 88 -3.62 -3.30 6.11
CA LEU A 88 -3.02 -2.54 5.01
C LEU A 88 -2.51 -3.41 3.86
N TYR A 89 -2.32 -4.71 4.09
CA TYR A 89 -2.03 -5.67 3.04
C TYR A 89 -3.25 -5.87 2.13
N TYR A 90 -4.45 -5.94 2.71
CA TYR A 90 -5.70 -6.08 1.94
C TYR A 90 -6.16 -4.75 1.32
N ASP A 91 -6.08 -3.67 2.08
CA ASP A 91 -6.41 -2.31 1.65
C ASP A 91 -5.29 -1.34 2.03
N TRP A 92 -4.38 -1.09 1.09
CA TRP A 92 -3.21 -0.23 1.29
C TRP A 92 -3.58 1.25 1.60
N SER A 93 -4.82 1.65 1.30
CA SER A 93 -5.38 2.98 1.52
C SER A 93 -6.30 3.07 2.72
N HIS A 94 -6.41 2.01 3.53
CA HIS A 94 -7.33 1.96 4.66
C HIS A 94 -7.04 3.07 5.69
N GLY A 95 -7.86 4.13 5.70
CA GLY A 95 -7.60 5.35 6.46
C GLY A 95 -7.43 5.11 7.96
N GLU A 96 -8.33 4.31 8.55
CA GLU A 96 -8.32 3.99 9.98
C GLU A 96 -7.07 3.19 10.39
N ALA A 97 -6.68 2.17 9.62
CA ALA A 97 -5.49 1.38 9.89
C ALA A 97 -4.22 2.24 9.77
N LEU A 98 -4.15 3.13 8.76
CA LEU A 98 -3.04 4.07 8.60
C LEU A 98 -2.93 5.02 9.80
N PHE A 99 -4.07 5.53 10.28
CA PHE A 99 -4.14 6.43 11.42
C PHE A 99 -3.71 5.73 12.71
N LEU A 100 -4.28 4.57 13.03
CA LEU A 100 -3.94 3.80 14.23
C LEU A 100 -2.49 3.30 14.20
N LYS A 101 -1.99 2.90 13.02
CA LYS A 101 -0.56 2.58 12.85
C LYS A 101 0.35 3.77 13.12
N SER A 102 -0.06 4.99 12.74
CA SER A 102 0.67 6.20 13.11
C SER A 102 0.79 6.34 14.62
N HIS A 103 -0.31 6.15 15.37
CA HIS A 103 -0.30 6.19 16.83
C HIS A 103 0.61 5.13 17.45
N ALA A 104 0.55 3.88 16.95
CA ALA A 104 1.42 2.82 17.43
C ALA A 104 2.91 3.13 17.19
N LEU A 105 3.26 3.67 16.03
CA LEU A 105 4.61 4.11 15.70
C LEU A 105 5.05 5.30 16.56
N PHE A 106 4.13 6.23 16.86
CA PHE A 106 4.40 7.33 17.79
C PHE A 106 4.74 6.81 19.19
N GLY A 107 3.99 5.83 19.69
CA GLY A 107 4.26 5.15 20.97
C GLY A 107 5.65 4.48 21.02
N GLN A 108 6.13 3.95 19.88
CA GLN A 108 7.50 3.43 19.74
C GLN A 108 8.57 4.52 19.53
N ARG A 109 8.21 5.81 19.55
CA ARG A 109 9.09 6.96 19.26
C ARG A 109 9.67 6.95 17.85
N HIS A 110 8.96 6.36 16.88
CA HIS A 110 9.28 6.40 15.46
C HIS A 110 8.51 7.53 14.75
N PHE A 111 8.75 8.77 15.19
CA PHE A 111 7.99 9.97 14.81
C PHE A 111 8.00 10.26 13.31
N VAL A 112 9.15 10.09 12.64
CA VAL A 112 9.25 10.30 11.19
C VAL A 112 8.38 9.30 10.41
N LYS A 113 8.32 8.05 10.86
CA LYS A 113 7.46 7.02 10.25
C LYS A 113 6.00 7.28 10.56
N ALA A 114 5.68 7.62 11.80
CA ALA A 114 4.32 7.97 12.23
C ALA A 114 3.75 9.10 11.37
N LEU A 115 4.48 10.22 11.24
CA LEU A 115 4.08 11.37 10.40
C LEU A 115 3.76 10.98 8.95
N ARG A 116 4.54 10.04 8.38
CA ARG A 116 4.30 9.53 7.03
C ARG A 116 2.98 8.75 6.93
N HIS A 117 2.68 7.89 7.90
CA HIS A 117 1.44 7.12 7.92
C HIS A 117 0.21 8.01 8.20
N TYR A 118 0.31 8.96 9.12
CA TYR A 118 -0.73 9.95 9.37
C TYR A 118 -1.07 10.76 8.11
N ARG A 119 -0.06 11.28 7.38
CA ARG A 119 -0.28 11.98 6.11
C ARG A 119 -0.97 11.12 5.05
N ARG A 120 -0.73 9.80 5.06
CA ARG A 120 -1.43 8.87 4.17
C ARG A 120 -2.88 8.68 4.61
N ALA A 121 -3.13 8.57 5.92
CA ALA A 121 -4.49 8.46 6.46
C ALA A 121 -5.36 9.66 6.05
N VAL A 122 -4.87 10.88 6.25
CA VAL A 122 -5.57 12.13 5.88
C VAL A 122 -5.82 12.25 4.36
N ARG A 123 -4.95 11.68 3.53
CA ARG A 123 -5.16 11.63 2.06
C ARG A 123 -6.21 10.61 1.65
N ALA A 124 -6.31 9.50 2.39
CA ALA A 124 -7.29 8.48 2.12
C ALA A 124 -8.69 8.92 2.57
N ASP A 125 -8.77 9.54 3.75
CA ASP A 125 -9.99 10.07 4.32
C ASP A 125 -9.69 11.31 5.16
N SER A 126 -10.31 12.43 4.78
CA SER A 126 -10.12 13.73 5.43
C SER A 126 -10.69 13.77 6.85
N ASP A 127 -11.57 12.84 7.24
CA ASP A 127 -12.15 12.76 8.58
C ASP A 127 -11.08 12.49 9.65
N PHE A 128 -9.93 11.91 9.28
CA PHE A 128 -8.79 11.69 10.18
C PHE A 128 -7.93 12.94 10.43
N THR A 129 -8.34 14.11 9.95
CA THR A 129 -7.59 15.36 10.14
C THR A 129 -7.62 15.82 11.59
N ASP A 130 -6.54 15.55 12.32
CA ASP A 130 -6.23 16.09 13.64
C ASP A 130 -5.06 17.08 13.59
N ASN A 131 -5.36 18.38 13.63
CA ASN A 131 -4.35 19.44 13.52
C ASN A 131 -3.35 19.45 14.67
N ASP A 132 -3.76 19.10 15.89
CA ASP A 132 -2.88 19.14 17.06
C ASP A 132 -1.95 17.93 17.08
N TYR A 133 -2.47 16.75 16.73
CA TYR A 133 -1.63 15.58 16.51
C TYR A 133 -0.64 15.77 15.36
N TYR A 134 -1.06 16.42 14.26
CA TYR A 134 -0.15 16.74 13.16
C TYR A 134 0.99 17.66 13.59
N ARG A 135 0.70 18.72 14.35
CA ARG A 135 1.72 19.64 14.90
C ARG A 135 2.70 18.91 15.82
N LEU A 136 2.19 18.05 16.69
CA LEU A 136 2.99 17.23 17.59
C LEU A 136 3.92 16.30 16.81
N LEU A 137 3.38 15.57 15.83
CA LEU A 137 4.16 14.69 14.96
C LEU A 137 5.24 15.44 14.19
N LEU A 138 4.92 16.63 13.67
CA LEU A 138 5.88 17.43 12.92
C LEU A 138 7.05 17.88 13.79
N LYS A 139 6.75 18.39 15.00
CA LYS A 139 7.78 18.78 15.97
C LYS A 139 8.67 17.59 16.35
N SER A 140 8.07 16.49 16.82
CA SER A 140 8.82 15.30 17.24
C SER A 140 9.58 14.65 16.09
N SER A 141 9.03 14.68 14.87
CA SER A 141 9.72 14.21 13.66
C SER A 141 10.93 15.07 13.33
N ASN A 142 10.86 16.39 13.51
CA ASN A 142 12.00 17.28 13.26
C ASN A 142 13.11 17.06 14.29
N ASP A 143 12.75 16.91 15.56
CA ASP A 143 13.69 16.59 16.64
C ASP A 143 14.32 15.20 16.45
N GLU A 144 13.57 14.21 15.95
CA GLU A 144 14.13 12.90 15.59
C GLU A 144 15.13 13.04 14.44
N ARG A 145 14.78 13.83 13.40
CA ARG A 145 15.61 14.04 12.22
C ARG A 145 16.91 14.75 12.53
N SER A 146 16.93 15.73 13.43
CA SER A 146 18.15 16.47 13.78
C SER A 146 19.25 15.55 14.37
N ASN A 147 18.86 14.41 14.93
CA ASN A 147 19.76 13.41 15.49
C ASN A 147 20.20 12.34 14.47
N PHE A 148 19.73 12.40 13.23
CA PHE A 148 20.09 11.41 12.21
C PHE A 148 21.50 11.60 11.67
N PRO A 149 22.22 10.50 11.36
CA PRO A 149 23.47 10.61 10.63
C PRO A 149 23.22 11.20 9.24
N LYS A 150 24.24 11.89 8.69
CA LYS A 150 24.17 12.54 7.36
C LYS A 150 23.66 11.59 6.26
N LEU A 151 24.05 10.31 6.29
CA LEU A 151 23.53 9.27 5.40
C LEU A 151 22.00 9.23 5.41
N LYS A 152 21.39 9.15 6.59
CA LYS A 152 19.93 9.02 6.76
C LYS A 152 19.21 10.32 6.42
N LEU A 153 19.80 11.48 6.74
CA LEU A 153 19.27 12.79 6.35
C LEU A 153 19.18 12.92 4.82
N ASN A 154 20.23 12.56 4.09
CA ASN A 154 20.27 12.61 2.64
C ASN A 154 19.24 11.65 2.00
N ILE A 155 19.04 10.45 2.58
CA ILE A 155 17.99 9.53 2.13
C ILE A 155 16.59 10.16 2.30
N TYR A 156 16.31 10.78 3.45
CA TYR A 156 15.02 11.43 3.67
C TYR A 156 14.79 12.65 2.78
N ALA A 157 15.83 13.45 2.54
CA ALA A 157 15.75 14.56 1.60
C ALA A 157 15.41 14.06 0.19
N GLY A 158 16.05 12.97 -0.25
CA GLY A 158 15.74 12.32 -1.53
C GLY A 158 14.30 11.81 -1.61
N ASP A 159 13.83 11.12 -0.56
CA ASP A 159 12.45 10.65 -0.47
C ASP A 159 11.44 11.81 -0.54
N GLU A 160 11.73 12.92 0.13
CA GLU A 160 10.85 14.10 0.14
C GLU A 160 10.78 14.76 -1.25
N HIS A 161 11.93 15.01 -1.89
CA HIS A 161 11.98 15.54 -3.25
C HIS A 161 11.26 14.62 -4.25
N PHE A 162 11.46 13.30 -4.14
CA PHE A 162 10.77 12.33 -4.99
C PHE A 162 9.25 12.44 -4.84
N THR A 163 8.74 12.56 -3.61
CA THR A 163 7.29 12.71 -3.38
C THR A 163 6.71 14.02 -3.91
N LYS A 164 7.54 15.06 -4.07
CA LYS A 164 7.15 16.35 -4.67
C LYS A 164 7.27 16.34 -6.20
N GLY A 165 7.79 15.27 -6.80
CA GLY A 165 8.08 15.18 -8.24
C GLY A 165 9.38 15.90 -8.66
N GLU A 166 10.19 16.33 -7.69
CA GLU A 166 11.48 16.99 -7.95
C GLU A 166 12.58 15.93 -8.13
N PHE A 167 12.50 15.15 -9.21
CA PHE A 167 13.29 13.93 -9.35
C PHE A 167 14.80 14.18 -9.44
N GLU A 168 15.26 15.26 -10.06
CA GLU A 168 16.68 15.61 -10.13
C GLU A 168 17.27 15.88 -8.74
N LYS A 169 16.54 16.65 -7.92
CA LYS A 169 16.93 16.90 -6.51
C LYS A 169 16.91 15.62 -5.68
N ALA A 170 15.99 14.70 -5.99
CA ALA A 170 15.95 13.40 -5.37
C ALA A 170 17.21 12.59 -5.69
N VAL A 171 17.61 12.52 -6.96
CA VAL A 171 18.86 11.86 -7.40
C VAL A 171 20.08 12.47 -6.72
N GLU A 172 20.21 13.80 -6.69
CA GLU A 172 21.32 14.49 -6.02
C GLU A 172 21.41 14.12 -4.53
N SER A 173 20.27 14.05 -3.85
CA SER A 173 20.21 13.68 -2.44
C SER A 173 20.61 12.22 -2.22
N TYR A 174 20.17 11.31 -3.09
CA TYR A 174 20.58 9.91 -3.03
C TYR A 174 22.08 9.73 -3.34
N ASP A 175 22.65 10.50 -4.25
CA ASP A 175 24.09 10.51 -4.52
C ASP A 175 24.90 10.99 -3.32
N LYS A 176 24.48 12.08 -2.69
CA LYS A 176 25.07 12.53 -1.40
C LYS A 176 24.95 11.47 -0.32
N ALA A 177 23.89 10.66 -0.30
CA ALA A 177 23.76 9.53 0.61
C ALA A 177 24.79 8.43 0.28
N LEU A 178 24.95 8.06 -0.99
CA LEU A 178 25.89 7.03 -1.45
C LEU A 178 27.37 7.39 -1.21
N MET A 179 27.71 8.67 -1.24
CA MET A 179 29.07 9.16 -0.97
C MET A 179 29.46 9.11 0.51
N ASN A 180 28.50 9.05 1.44
CA ASN A 180 28.82 9.05 2.87
C ASN A 180 29.40 7.69 3.33
N PRO A 181 30.55 7.66 4.01
CA PRO A 181 31.09 6.45 4.60
C PRO A 181 30.18 5.96 5.74
N SER A 182 29.84 4.67 5.73
CA SER A 182 28.99 4.03 6.75
C SER A 182 29.25 2.54 6.82
N LYS A 183 29.31 1.98 8.04
CA LYS A 183 29.39 0.53 8.26
C LYS A 183 28.16 -0.22 7.75
N PHE A 184 27.04 0.47 7.53
CA PHE A 184 25.79 -0.11 7.03
C PHE A 184 25.60 0.08 5.52
N LYS A 185 26.62 0.58 4.80
CA LYS A 185 26.52 0.95 3.40
C LYS A 185 26.00 -0.22 2.57
N GLU A 186 26.57 -1.42 2.66
CA GLU A 186 26.16 -2.58 1.85
C GLU A 186 24.67 -2.96 2.04
N LYS A 187 24.17 -3.01 3.28
CA LYS A 187 22.76 -3.38 3.57
C LYS A 187 21.76 -2.31 3.11
N ILE A 188 22.17 -1.05 3.07
CA ILE A 188 21.33 0.09 2.66
C ILE A 188 21.51 0.39 1.16
N LEU A 189 22.65 0.03 0.58
CA LEU A 189 23.09 0.32 -0.78
C LEU A 189 22.05 -0.17 -1.78
N SER A 190 21.62 -1.43 -1.63
CA SER A 190 20.58 -2.03 -2.46
C SER A 190 19.30 -1.17 -2.52
N LYS A 191 18.73 -0.84 -1.35
CA LYS A 191 17.50 -0.02 -1.28
C LYS A 191 17.71 1.40 -1.80
N LEU A 192 18.88 1.99 -1.55
CA LEU A 192 19.21 3.33 -1.98
C LEU A 192 19.45 3.43 -3.49
N LEU A 193 20.13 2.45 -4.08
CA LEU A 193 20.28 2.31 -5.52
C LEU A 193 18.94 2.10 -6.19
N ASN A 194 18.04 1.28 -5.62
CA ASN A 194 16.68 1.14 -6.14
C ASN A 194 15.91 2.48 -6.12
N LYS A 195 15.98 3.23 -5.01
CA LYS A 195 15.37 4.57 -4.91
C LYS A 195 15.92 5.56 -5.93
N LYS A 196 17.25 5.57 -6.14
CA LYS A 196 17.91 6.38 -7.15
C LYS A 196 17.50 5.97 -8.56
N GLY A 197 17.50 4.67 -8.86
CA GLY A 197 17.05 4.12 -10.14
C GLY A 197 15.62 4.51 -10.45
N MET A 198 14.72 4.46 -9.47
CA MET A 198 13.33 4.92 -9.63
C MET A 198 13.24 6.41 -9.94
N ALA A 199 14.06 7.26 -9.32
CA ALA A 199 14.09 8.68 -9.62
C ALA A 199 14.61 8.95 -11.04
N LEU A 200 15.66 8.24 -11.47
CA LEU A 200 16.21 8.32 -12.83
C LEU A 200 15.24 7.80 -13.90
N LEU A 201 14.50 6.72 -13.60
CA LEU A 201 13.45 6.21 -14.47
C LEU A 201 12.35 7.26 -14.70
N ARG A 202 12.01 8.06 -13.67
CA ARG A 202 11.03 9.16 -13.79
C ARG A 202 11.54 10.37 -14.57
N LEU A 203 12.85 10.40 -14.86
CA LEU A 203 13.52 11.40 -15.70
C LEU A 203 13.83 10.87 -17.10
N ASP A 204 13.34 9.67 -17.44
CA ASP A 204 13.64 8.97 -18.70
C ASP A 204 15.16 8.71 -18.92
N GLU A 205 15.95 8.70 -17.85
CA GLU A 205 17.37 8.40 -17.88
C GLU A 205 17.63 6.88 -17.79
N PHE A 206 17.14 6.14 -18.79
CA PHE A 206 17.04 4.67 -18.76
C PHE A 206 18.38 3.96 -18.54
N GLU A 207 19.48 4.42 -19.14
CA GLU A 207 20.80 3.80 -18.97
C GLU A 207 21.29 3.88 -17.52
N ARG A 208 21.22 5.07 -16.91
CA ARG A 208 21.64 5.29 -15.53
C ARG A 208 20.69 4.59 -14.54
N ALA A 209 19.40 4.55 -14.86
CA ALA A 209 18.42 3.82 -14.06
C ALA A 209 18.70 2.31 -14.09
N TYR A 210 18.96 1.74 -15.27
CA TYR A 210 19.35 0.34 -15.47
C TYR A 210 20.56 -0.04 -14.62
N ASP A 211 21.63 0.75 -14.68
CA ASP A 211 22.84 0.52 -13.88
C ASP A 211 22.56 0.50 -12.39
N CYS A 212 21.69 1.40 -11.91
CA CYS A 212 21.28 1.44 -10.52
C CYS A 212 20.48 0.18 -10.13
N PHE A 213 19.54 -0.27 -10.96
CA PHE A 213 18.74 -1.46 -10.67
C PHE A 213 19.58 -2.74 -10.69
N LYS A 214 20.43 -2.90 -11.70
CA LYS A 214 21.37 -4.02 -11.79
C LYS A 214 22.32 -4.08 -10.60
N SER A 215 22.83 -2.92 -10.17
CA SER A 215 23.74 -2.81 -9.02
C SER A 215 23.02 -2.98 -7.68
N SER A 216 21.71 -2.72 -7.62
CA SER A 216 20.88 -2.83 -6.41
C SER A 216 20.76 -4.28 -5.93
N LYS A 217 20.79 -5.27 -6.84
CA LYS A 217 20.64 -6.71 -6.51
C LYS A 217 19.44 -6.99 -5.60
N ASN A 218 18.34 -6.26 -5.83
CA ASN A 218 17.11 -6.35 -5.07
C ASN A 218 16.02 -6.93 -5.95
N GLU A 219 15.22 -7.84 -5.42
CA GLU A 219 14.00 -8.31 -6.11
C GLU A 219 13.10 -7.13 -6.50
N PHE A 220 12.99 -6.10 -5.63
CA PHE A 220 12.22 -4.89 -5.94
C PHE A 220 12.83 -4.01 -7.04
N SER A 221 14.09 -4.21 -7.44
CA SER A 221 14.70 -3.47 -8.56
C SER A 221 14.51 -4.14 -9.91
N ASN A 222 14.09 -5.41 -9.96
CA ASN A 222 13.97 -6.13 -11.23
C ASN A 222 12.81 -5.58 -12.09
N PHE A 223 11.74 -5.05 -11.48
CA PHE A 223 10.69 -4.35 -12.22
C PHE A 223 11.23 -3.12 -12.96
N GLY A 224 11.94 -2.25 -12.24
CA GLY A 224 12.61 -1.09 -12.84
C GLY A 224 13.65 -1.50 -13.88
N GLN A 225 14.38 -2.58 -13.63
CA GLN A 225 15.36 -3.13 -14.57
C GLN A 225 14.69 -3.58 -15.88
N GLY A 226 13.61 -4.36 -15.82
CA GLY A 226 12.92 -4.85 -17.01
C GLY A 226 12.30 -3.73 -17.85
N LEU A 227 11.78 -2.67 -17.21
CA LEU A 227 11.33 -1.48 -17.91
C LEU A 227 12.49 -0.78 -18.64
N CYS A 228 13.65 -0.62 -18.00
CA CYS A 228 14.81 -0.03 -18.67
C CYS A 228 15.30 -0.92 -19.82
N GLU A 229 15.32 -2.26 -19.64
CA GLU A 229 15.70 -3.20 -20.69
C GLU A 229 14.78 -3.07 -21.91
N HIS A 230 13.48 -2.94 -21.71
CA HIS A 230 12.51 -2.68 -22.78
C HIS A 230 12.82 -1.38 -23.53
N GLU A 231 12.91 -0.25 -22.81
CA GLU A 231 13.16 1.07 -23.44
C GLU A 231 14.51 1.13 -24.16
N LEU A 232 15.50 0.37 -23.68
CA LEU A 232 16.83 0.27 -24.28
C LEU A 232 16.93 -0.82 -25.38
N ASN A 233 15.83 -1.52 -25.71
CA ASN A 233 15.80 -2.65 -26.65
C ASN A 233 16.78 -3.78 -26.30
N LEU A 234 16.92 -4.08 -25.01
CA LEU A 234 17.71 -5.18 -24.46
C LEU A 234 16.83 -6.42 -24.22
N ASN A 235 17.45 -7.58 -24.04
CA ASN A 235 16.73 -8.78 -23.61
C ASN A 235 16.20 -8.61 -22.19
N ILE A 236 14.88 -8.74 -22.03
CA ILE A 236 14.19 -8.61 -20.74
C ILE A 236 14.57 -9.76 -19.80
N ASN A 237 14.98 -9.44 -18.58
CA ASN A 237 15.42 -10.37 -17.55
C ASN A 237 14.32 -11.39 -17.16
N ASP A 238 14.68 -12.66 -17.00
CA ASP A 238 13.77 -13.73 -16.58
C ASP A 238 13.17 -13.52 -15.18
N ASP A 239 13.86 -12.79 -14.28
CA ASP A 239 13.30 -12.42 -12.98
C ASP A 239 12.20 -11.36 -13.09
N PHE A 240 12.24 -10.48 -14.10
CA PHE A 240 11.12 -9.57 -14.40
C PHE A 240 9.86 -10.35 -14.76
N LYS A 241 10.01 -11.46 -15.52
CA LYS A 241 8.90 -12.36 -15.85
C LYS A 241 8.33 -13.08 -14.62
N ARG A 242 9.13 -13.24 -13.55
CA ARG A 242 8.74 -13.93 -12.31
C ARG A 242 8.19 -13.01 -11.22
N LEU A 243 8.59 -11.74 -11.19
CA LEU A 243 8.38 -10.83 -10.05
C LEU A 243 7.07 -10.05 -10.01
N LEU A 244 6.15 -10.42 -10.87
CA LEU A 244 4.97 -9.61 -11.08
C LEU A 244 3.88 -9.90 -10.02
N ASP A 245 4.27 -10.21 -8.78
CA ASP A 245 3.38 -10.84 -7.79
C ASP A 245 3.20 -10.05 -6.46
N ILE A 246 3.56 -8.75 -6.40
CA ILE A 246 3.75 -8.07 -5.09
C ILE A 246 2.90 -6.79 -4.86
N ASP A 247 2.21 -6.24 -5.85
CA ASP A 247 1.24 -5.13 -5.63
C ASP A 247 0.16 -5.14 -6.72
N LYS A 248 -1.11 -4.89 -6.37
CA LYS A 248 -2.24 -4.99 -7.32
C LYS A 248 -2.07 -4.06 -8.52
N ARG A 249 -1.51 -2.85 -8.33
CA ARG A 249 -1.21 -1.91 -9.43
C ARG A 249 -0.05 -2.39 -10.29
N SER A 250 0.98 -2.97 -9.68
CA SER A 250 2.09 -3.60 -10.40
C SER A 250 1.65 -4.86 -11.15
N GLN A 251 0.74 -5.66 -10.60
CA GLN A 251 0.09 -6.81 -11.24
C GLN A 251 -0.85 -6.37 -12.38
N LEU A 252 -1.48 -5.21 -12.29
CA LEU A 252 -2.26 -4.67 -13.40
C LEU A 252 -1.34 -4.18 -14.54
N MET A 253 -0.26 -3.45 -14.20
CA MET A 253 0.75 -3.06 -15.17
C MET A 253 1.44 -4.27 -15.81
N GLN A 254 1.68 -5.34 -15.04
CA GLN A 254 2.10 -6.63 -15.58
C GLN A 254 1.14 -7.12 -16.64
N ALA A 255 -0.15 -7.20 -16.32
CA ALA A 255 -1.13 -7.77 -17.22
C ALA A 255 -1.18 -6.98 -18.54
N GLU A 256 -1.03 -5.65 -18.47
CA GLU A 256 -0.90 -4.78 -19.64
C GLU A 256 0.34 -5.10 -20.47
N VAL A 257 1.52 -5.16 -19.85
CA VAL A 257 2.79 -5.47 -20.54
C VAL A 257 2.76 -6.87 -21.17
N LEU A 258 2.25 -7.87 -20.45
CA LEU A 258 2.12 -9.25 -20.97
C LEU A 258 1.17 -9.31 -22.17
N LYS A 259 0.04 -8.60 -22.11
CA LYS A 259 -0.91 -8.50 -23.22
C LYS A 259 -0.26 -7.87 -24.46
N GLU A 260 0.44 -6.76 -24.28
CA GLU A 260 1.13 -6.05 -25.37
C GLU A 260 2.30 -6.85 -25.95
N SER A 261 2.95 -7.68 -25.13
CA SER A 261 4.04 -8.56 -25.53
C SER A 261 3.60 -9.90 -26.15
N GLY A 262 2.29 -10.16 -26.26
CA GLY A 262 1.74 -11.38 -26.89
C GLY A 262 1.54 -12.59 -25.96
N PHE A 263 1.74 -12.44 -24.65
CA PHE A 263 1.56 -13.49 -23.64
C PHE A 263 0.14 -13.45 -23.04
N ALA A 264 -0.85 -13.87 -23.83
CA ALA A 264 -2.27 -13.69 -23.51
C ALA A 264 -2.76 -14.56 -22.33
N GLU A 265 -2.29 -15.79 -22.20
CA GLU A 265 -2.73 -16.72 -21.14
C GLU A 265 -2.23 -16.27 -19.76
N GLU A 266 -0.97 -15.86 -19.68
CA GLU A 266 -0.34 -15.36 -18.47
C GLU A 266 -0.95 -14.02 -18.03
N SER A 267 -1.23 -13.14 -18.99
CA SER A 267 -1.95 -11.89 -18.73
C SER A 267 -3.35 -12.16 -18.16
N LEU A 268 -4.07 -13.13 -18.73
CA LEU A 268 -5.41 -13.50 -18.27
C LEU A 268 -5.39 -14.13 -16.87
N ALA A 269 -4.40 -14.97 -16.56
CA ALA A 269 -4.24 -15.57 -15.24
C ALA A 269 -4.05 -14.52 -14.14
N VAL A 270 -3.18 -13.53 -14.38
CA VAL A 270 -2.95 -12.40 -13.47
C VAL A 270 -4.22 -11.58 -13.30
N CYS A 271 -4.91 -11.29 -14.41
CA CYS A 271 -6.15 -10.55 -14.34
C CYS A 271 -7.26 -11.29 -13.58
N ASN A 272 -7.34 -12.62 -13.70
CA ASN A 272 -8.29 -13.45 -12.96
C ASN A 272 -7.98 -13.42 -11.47
N HIS A 273 -6.71 -13.57 -11.10
CA HIS A 273 -6.28 -13.44 -9.70
C HIS A 273 -6.63 -12.07 -9.11
N LEU A 274 -6.33 -10.98 -9.84
CA LEU A 274 -6.69 -9.62 -9.43
C LEU A 274 -8.20 -9.44 -9.29
N TYR A 275 -8.97 -10.00 -10.21
CA TYR A 275 -10.43 -9.87 -10.21
C TYR A 275 -11.07 -10.61 -9.04
N GLU A 276 -10.55 -11.79 -8.70
CA GLU A 276 -11.02 -12.57 -7.55
C GLU A 276 -10.69 -11.89 -6.21
N ASN A 277 -9.71 -11.00 -6.19
CA ASN A 277 -9.20 -10.33 -5.00
C ASN A 277 -9.46 -8.80 -4.98
N HIS A 278 -10.31 -8.29 -5.86
CA HIS A 278 -10.66 -6.86 -5.93
C HIS A 278 -12.17 -6.64 -5.78
N PHE A 279 -12.57 -5.94 -4.72
CA PHE A 279 -13.93 -5.99 -4.19
C PHE A 279 -14.77 -4.72 -4.43
N ILE A 280 -14.16 -3.66 -4.97
CA ILE A 280 -14.81 -2.36 -5.19
C ILE A 280 -14.84 -2.05 -6.69
N CYS A 281 -15.96 -1.53 -7.20
CA CYS A 281 -16.08 -1.06 -8.59
C CYS A 281 -15.41 0.32 -8.82
N ASP A 282 -14.10 0.41 -8.57
CA ASP A 282 -13.29 1.62 -8.79
C ASP A 282 -12.66 1.66 -10.20
N ASP A 283 -11.87 2.70 -10.50
CA ASP A 283 -11.24 2.85 -11.82
C ASP A 283 -10.20 1.74 -12.10
N PHE A 284 -9.59 1.17 -11.06
CA PHE A 284 -8.74 -0.02 -11.17
C PHE A 284 -9.55 -1.21 -11.67
N TYR A 285 -10.72 -1.48 -11.05
CA TYR A 285 -11.63 -2.54 -11.46
C TYR A 285 -12.09 -2.40 -12.91
N LYS A 286 -12.51 -1.19 -13.32
CA LYS A 286 -12.95 -0.94 -14.71
C LYS A 286 -11.84 -1.25 -15.71
N ARG A 287 -10.60 -0.86 -15.40
CA ARG A 287 -9.42 -1.09 -16.25
C ARG A 287 -9.07 -2.59 -16.30
N LEU A 288 -9.10 -3.28 -15.17
CA LEU A 288 -8.91 -4.72 -15.06
C LEU A 288 -9.96 -5.50 -15.87
N VAL A 289 -11.24 -5.15 -15.75
CA VAL A 289 -12.34 -5.80 -16.49
C VAL A 289 -12.18 -5.61 -18.00
N LYS A 290 -11.77 -4.42 -18.45
CA LYS A 290 -11.50 -4.15 -19.86
C LYS A 290 -10.39 -5.04 -20.42
N ILE A 291 -9.29 -5.21 -19.68
CA ILE A 291 -8.19 -6.08 -20.09
C ILE A 291 -8.67 -7.54 -20.19
N ARG A 292 -9.43 -8.03 -19.20
CA ARG A 292 -10.01 -9.37 -19.23
C ARG A 292 -10.95 -9.59 -20.41
N SER A 293 -11.80 -8.61 -20.74
CA SER A 293 -12.71 -8.72 -21.88
C SER A 293 -11.98 -8.74 -23.22
N ASP A 294 -10.86 -8.03 -23.33
CA ASP A 294 -10.05 -8.01 -24.54
C ASP A 294 -9.31 -9.34 -24.74
N LEU A 295 -8.86 -9.97 -23.63
CA LEU A 295 -8.14 -11.24 -23.64
C LEU A 295 -9.07 -12.46 -23.75
N GLY A 296 -10.33 -12.34 -23.29
CA GLY A 296 -11.34 -13.39 -23.34
C GLY A 296 -12.13 -13.47 -24.65
N LYS A 297 -11.76 -12.69 -25.68
CA LYS A 297 -12.31 -12.84 -27.04
C LYS A 297 -11.51 -13.89 -27.83
N SER A 298 -11.83 -15.15 -27.53
CA SER A 298 -12.05 -16.22 -28.51
C SER A 298 -13.03 -17.23 -27.91
#